data_AF-A0A372R9U0-F1
#
_entry.id   AF-A0A372R9U0-F1
#
_cell.length_a   1.000
_cell.length_b   1.000
_cell.length_c   1.000
_cell.angle_alpha   90.00
_cell.angle_beta   90.00
_cell.angle_gamma   90.00
#
_symmetry.space_group_name_H-M   'P 1'
#
loop_
_entity.id
_entity.type
_entity.pdbx_description
1 polymer ?
#
loop_
_entity_poly.entity_id
_entity_poly.type
_entity_poly.pdbx_seq_one_letter_code
_entity_poly.pdbx_strand_id
1 'polypeptide(L)'
;MKFSEINLKSGSNRLEGEDDKNFQDLLKACRSGDLERVESLVRNFATPINRTDFWQCSPLFLACLCGHYDIVKFLLENGARCERNTFEGERCIYGALTLKIRQLLSSYKYTKAVDEILPYRKFFSQLLERPFETFSDVTFKFFVSADLAKPVEIPAHRFVLYARSTFFASNFQTIWRSCKIIEIREIQIHPICFREMLRYLYTGEVVSISDDLMNNMIQLCNYVRLDNLVKRYEDVKNVKNVQERNKMELQQIQQDFTNFLKNGILGGKQYFYDYSDKGPQQFAQHDVCIRVEDEILPCHKAVFTGRSEYFNAMFNGPFAKSIMKQPIVTVSDLSPGIFALILEFIYTDKCDIPDSAAYEVLIKADMFLLDKLKSLASIVLTSSSEPLEDIYVLMRTAIDLNIERLERWCSRWFAEHLSEVLEDQRFLDLIYESAHSIQKRQETDTIPLVDDLRYWLSKKNSVLEEDIDKKSGKVREDEDITAWETEYNSSLEKIDQILLKLNLDA
;
A
#
# COMPACT_ATOMS: atom_id res chain seq x y z
N MET A 1 -3.26 -47.19 -35.41
CA MET A 1 -2.25 -47.75 -34.50
C MET A 1 -2.45 -47.10 -33.13
N LYS A 2 -2.54 -47.92 -32.08
CA LYS A 2 -2.75 -47.49 -30.69
C LYS A 2 -1.54 -46.71 -30.18
N PHE A 3 -1.76 -45.54 -29.62
CA PHE A 3 -0.90 -44.95 -28.59
C PHE A 3 -1.68 -44.99 -27.27
N SER A 4 -1.76 -46.19 -26.70
CA SER A 4 -2.10 -46.42 -25.31
C SER A 4 -0.81 -46.37 -24.49
N GLU A 5 -0.86 -45.71 -23.33
CA GLU A 5 0.20 -45.56 -22.30
C GLU A 5 1.02 -44.26 -22.31
N ILE A 6 0.37 -43.15 -21.95
CA ILE A 6 1.03 -42.17 -21.07
C ILE A 6 0.43 -42.39 -19.68
N ASN A 7 1.26 -42.93 -18.79
CA ASN A 7 0.99 -43.17 -17.39
C ASN A 7 0.73 -41.81 -16.71
N LEU A 8 -0.53 -41.46 -16.45
CA LEU A 8 -0.90 -40.40 -15.50
C LEU A 8 -0.58 -40.90 -14.09
N LYS A 9 0.70 -40.80 -13.70
CA LYS A 9 1.02 -40.77 -12.27
C LYS A 9 0.47 -39.45 -11.73
N SER A 10 -0.49 -39.55 -10.82
CA SER A 10 -0.97 -38.50 -9.93
C SER A 10 0.21 -37.67 -9.41
N GLY A 11 0.39 -36.48 -9.97
CA GLY A 11 1.51 -35.58 -9.68
C GLY A 11 1.20 -34.51 -8.64
N SER A 12 0.23 -34.71 -7.73
CA SER A 12 -0.09 -33.70 -6.71
C SER A 12 0.90 -33.63 -5.53
N ASN A 13 2.05 -34.31 -5.59
CA ASN A 13 3.12 -34.23 -4.57
C ASN A 13 4.46 -33.73 -5.12
N ARG A 14 4.55 -33.29 -6.40
CA ARG A 14 5.84 -32.86 -6.99
C ARG A 14 6.16 -31.38 -6.83
N LEU A 15 5.15 -30.50 -6.80
CA LEU A 15 5.36 -29.05 -6.75
C LEU A 15 5.86 -28.57 -5.38
N GLU A 16 5.35 -29.13 -4.28
CA GLU A 16 5.84 -28.76 -2.92
C GLU A 16 7.31 -29.16 -2.70
N GLY A 17 7.76 -30.27 -3.32
CA GLY A 17 9.14 -30.75 -3.17
C GLY A 17 10.18 -29.99 -4.00
N GLU A 18 9.80 -29.42 -5.15
CA GLU A 18 10.72 -28.63 -5.98
C GLU A 18 10.93 -27.22 -5.43
N ASP A 19 9.88 -26.57 -4.93
CA ASP A 19 9.99 -25.25 -4.28
C ASP A 19 10.81 -25.30 -2.99
N ASP A 20 10.62 -26.36 -2.18
CA ASP A 20 11.45 -26.60 -1.00
C ASP A 20 12.91 -26.90 -1.38
N LYS A 21 13.15 -27.64 -2.47
CA LYS A 21 14.50 -27.92 -2.96
C LYS A 21 15.20 -26.65 -3.46
N ASN A 22 14.52 -25.81 -4.24
CA ASN A 22 15.06 -24.55 -4.74
C ASN A 22 15.38 -23.58 -3.59
N PHE A 23 14.52 -23.54 -2.57
CA PHE A 23 14.77 -22.74 -1.37
C PHE A 23 15.99 -23.25 -0.57
N GLN A 24 16.14 -24.56 -0.40
CA GLN A 24 17.33 -25.13 0.25
C GLN A 24 18.61 -24.87 -0.56
N ASP A 25 18.54 -24.95 -1.89
CA ASP A 25 19.64 -24.61 -2.78
C ASP A 25 20.02 -23.12 -2.68
N LEU A 26 19.04 -22.23 -2.51
CA LEU A 26 19.25 -20.80 -2.29
C LEU A 26 19.98 -20.54 -0.97
N LEU A 27 19.54 -21.15 0.13
CA LEU A 27 20.20 -21.03 1.43
C LEU A 27 21.64 -21.53 1.37
N LYS A 28 21.87 -22.65 0.67
CA LYS A 28 23.22 -23.20 0.48
C LYS A 28 24.10 -22.27 -0.34
N ALA A 29 23.59 -21.69 -1.41
CA ALA A 29 24.32 -20.73 -2.25
C ALA A 29 24.66 -19.44 -1.49
N CYS A 30 23.71 -18.92 -0.69
CA CYS A 30 23.94 -17.79 0.20
C CYS A 30 24.99 -18.10 1.28
N ARG A 31 25.10 -19.35 1.74
CA ARG A 31 26.11 -19.77 2.72
C ARG A 31 27.49 -19.93 2.09
N SER A 32 27.57 -20.51 0.89
CA SER A 32 28.83 -20.77 0.18
C SER A 32 29.41 -19.55 -0.54
N GLY A 33 28.62 -18.50 -0.77
CA GLY A 33 29.07 -17.31 -1.49
C GLY A 33 28.94 -17.43 -3.02
N ASP A 34 28.07 -18.33 -3.51
CA ASP A 34 27.88 -18.57 -4.94
C ASP A 34 26.85 -17.58 -5.52
N LEU A 35 27.32 -16.40 -5.91
CA LEU A 35 26.46 -15.33 -6.43
C LEU A 35 25.73 -15.76 -7.71
N GLU A 36 26.39 -16.41 -8.67
CA GLU A 36 25.78 -16.82 -9.94
C GLU A 36 24.60 -17.76 -9.71
N ARG A 37 24.73 -18.68 -8.75
CA ARG A 37 23.64 -19.59 -8.39
C ARG A 37 22.51 -18.89 -7.65
N VAL A 38 22.81 -17.93 -6.76
CA VAL A 38 21.79 -17.07 -6.13
C VAL A 38 21.02 -16.29 -7.21
N GLU A 39 21.71 -15.66 -8.16
CA GLU A 39 21.05 -14.90 -9.23
C GLU A 39 20.15 -15.78 -10.08
N SER A 40 20.61 -16.98 -10.45
CA SER A 40 19.82 -17.94 -11.23
C SER A 40 18.55 -18.39 -10.48
N LEU A 41 18.67 -18.72 -9.19
CA LEU A 41 17.55 -19.19 -8.35
C LEU A 41 16.51 -18.10 -8.10
N VAL A 42 16.94 -16.84 -7.96
CA VAL A 42 16.04 -15.70 -7.72
C VAL A 42 15.40 -15.22 -9.02
N ARG A 43 16.17 -15.07 -10.12
CA ARG A 43 15.65 -14.51 -11.38
C ARG A 43 14.89 -15.52 -12.24
N ASN A 44 15.34 -16.76 -12.32
CA ASN A 44 14.77 -17.75 -13.25
C ASN A 44 13.68 -18.62 -12.61
N PHE A 45 13.75 -18.84 -11.28
CA PHE A 45 12.85 -19.74 -10.56
C PHE A 45 11.95 -19.04 -9.54
N ALA A 46 12.03 -17.71 -9.43
CA ALA A 46 11.23 -16.88 -8.50
C ALA A 46 11.23 -17.41 -7.05
N THR A 47 12.36 -17.97 -6.60
CA THR A 47 12.48 -18.60 -5.27
C THR A 47 12.20 -17.56 -4.17
N PRO A 48 11.40 -17.88 -3.13
CA PRO A 48 11.00 -16.91 -2.11
C PRO A 48 12.17 -16.45 -1.25
N ILE A 49 12.66 -15.23 -1.50
CA ILE A 49 13.84 -14.64 -0.82
C ILE A 49 13.62 -14.24 0.64
N ASN A 50 12.35 -14.09 1.06
CA ASN A 50 11.95 -13.67 2.42
C ASN A 50 11.42 -14.83 3.27
N ARG A 51 11.49 -16.08 2.77
CA ARG A 51 11.13 -17.26 3.55
C ARG A 51 12.29 -17.62 4.49
N THR A 52 11.97 -18.27 5.60
CA THR A 52 12.94 -18.78 6.57
C THR A 52 12.95 -20.31 6.63
N ASP A 53 14.07 -20.89 7.05
CA ASP A 53 14.20 -22.32 7.33
C ASP A 53 13.66 -22.71 8.73
N PHE A 54 13.83 -23.99 9.09
CA PHE A 54 13.42 -24.51 10.40
C PHE A 54 14.13 -23.84 11.60
N TRP A 55 15.24 -23.14 11.38
CA TRP A 55 15.98 -22.36 12.39
C TRP A 55 15.69 -20.86 12.29
N GLN A 56 14.66 -20.47 11.54
CA GLN A 56 14.30 -19.08 11.27
C GLN A 56 15.43 -18.28 10.58
N CYS A 57 16.29 -18.94 9.80
CA CYS A 57 17.32 -18.29 9.02
C CYS A 57 16.78 -17.94 7.63
N SER A 58 16.85 -16.66 7.26
CA SER A 58 16.57 -16.22 5.89
C SER A 58 17.83 -16.22 5.01
N PRO A 59 17.67 -16.25 3.68
CA PRO A 59 18.78 -16.10 2.74
C PRO A 59 19.64 -14.85 3.02
N LEU A 60 18.99 -13.74 3.36
CA LEU A 60 19.67 -12.49 3.71
C LEU A 60 20.52 -12.64 4.97
N PHE A 61 19.95 -13.19 6.05
CA PHE A 61 20.67 -13.41 7.30
C PHE A 61 21.90 -14.31 7.09
N LEU A 62 21.79 -15.39 6.31
CA LEU A 62 22.91 -16.27 6.00
C LEU A 62 24.02 -15.56 5.21
N ALA A 63 23.65 -14.75 4.21
CA ALA A 63 24.62 -13.97 3.44
C ALA A 63 25.33 -12.93 4.31
N CYS A 64 24.62 -12.29 5.25
CA CYS A 64 25.19 -11.35 6.23
C CYS A 64 26.16 -12.07 7.19
N LEU A 65 25.76 -13.22 7.72
CA LEU A 65 26.54 -14.03 8.65
C LEU A 65 27.83 -14.58 8.03
N CYS A 66 27.76 -14.99 6.76
CA CYS A 66 28.90 -15.51 6.03
C CYS A 66 29.78 -14.41 5.40
N GLY A 67 29.34 -13.14 5.42
CA GLY A 67 30.13 -12.00 4.97
C GLY A 67 30.14 -11.76 3.46
N HIS A 68 29.16 -12.29 2.74
CA HIS A 68 29.10 -12.21 1.27
C HIS A 68 28.45 -10.90 0.81
N TYR A 69 29.24 -9.83 0.73
CA TYR A 69 28.76 -8.48 0.42
C TYR A 69 27.93 -8.40 -0.89
N ASP A 70 28.40 -9.01 -1.97
CA ASP A 70 27.74 -8.93 -3.28
C ASP A 70 26.38 -9.65 -3.28
N ILE A 71 26.27 -10.76 -2.55
CA ILE A 71 25.01 -11.49 -2.36
C ILE A 71 24.05 -10.67 -1.49
N VAL A 72 24.54 -10.06 -0.40
CA VAL A 72 23.71 -9.19 0.45
C VAL A 72 23.16 -8.03 -0.37
N LYS A 73 24.00 -7.37 -1.18
CA LYS A 73 23.59 -6.29 -2.07
C LYS A 73 22.54 -6.76 -3.07
N PHE A 74 22.77 -7.90 -3.73
CA PHE A 74 21.84 -8.47 -4.68
C PHE A 74 20.48 -8.83 -4.05
N LEU A 75 20.47 -9.46 -2.87
CA LEU A 75 19.24 -9.83 -2.17
C LEU A 75 18.43 -8.59 -1.76
N LEU A 76 19.08 -7.54 -1.27
CA LEU A 76 18.43 -6.27 -0.95
C LEU A 76 17.84 -5.61 -2.21
N GLU A 77 18.58 -5.58 -3.32
CA GLU A 77 18.09 -5.05 -4.61
C GLU A 77 16.89 -5.82 -5.19
N ASN A 78 16.71 -7.09 -4.80
CA ASN A 78 15.59 -7.93 -5.22
C ASN A 78 14.45 -8.04 -4.18
N GLY A 79 14.49 -7.23 -3.11
CA GLY A 79 13.36 -7.09 -2.17
C GLY A 79 13.45 -7.92 -0.89
N ALA A 80 14.67 -8.28 -0.46
CA ALA A 80 14.87 -8.91 0.84
C ALA A 80 14.56 -7.92 1.99
N ARG A 81 13.81 -8.37 3.00
CA ARG A 81 13.37 -7.53 4.14
C ARG A 81 14.50 -7.33 5.14
N CYS A 82 14.84 -6.07 5.42
CA CYS A 82 15.80 -5.68 6.45
C CYS A 82 15.36 -4.40 7.15
N GLU A 83 14.33 -4.51 7.98
CA GLU A 83 13.82 -3.38 8.76
C GLU A 83 14.49 -3.29 10.12
N ARG A 84 15.05 -2.11 10.45
CA ARG A 84 15.82 -1.89 11.68
C ARG A 84 15.07 -2.19 12.98
N ASN A 85 13.74 -2.22 12.95
CA ASN A 85 12.90 -2.44 14.13
C ASN A 85 12.19 -3.81 14.12
N THR A 86 12.64 -4.73 13.25
CA THR A 86 12.14 -6.11 13.22
C THR A 86 13.18 -7.05 13.77
N PHE A 87 12.74 -8.13 14.43
CA PHE A 87 13.63 -9.18 14.92
C PHE A 87 14.58 -9.70 13.84
N GLU A 88 14.11 -9.82 12.60
CA GLU A 88 14.92 -10.26 11.46
C GLU A 88 15.97 -9.22 11.02
N GLY A 89 15.58 -7.95 10.89
CA GLY A 89 16.51 -6.90 10.48
C GLY A 89 17.59 -6.61 11.51
N GLU A 90 17.26 -6.60 12.81
CA GLU A 90 18.25 -6.49 13.88
C GLU A 90 19.25 -7.65 13.82
N ARG A 91 18.78 -8.89 13.62
CA ARG A 91 19.64 -10.07 13.48
C ARG A 91 20.60 -9.98 12.29
N CYS A 92 20.14 -9.45 11.15
CA CYS A 92 21.01 -9.22 9.99
C CYS A 92 22.10 -8.18 10.28
N ILE A 93 21.77 -7.10 11.00
CA ILE A 93 22.72 -6.03 11.36
C ILE A 93 23.74 -6.51 12.41
N TYR A 94 23.27 -7.19 13.46
CA TYR A 94 24.14 -7.76 14.50
C TYR A 94 24.98 -8.91 13.97
N GLY A 95 24.39 -9.79 13.15
CA GLY A 95 25.03 -10.96 12.55
C GLY A 95 25.94 -10.66 11.37
N ALA A 96 25.99 -9.43 10.86
CA ALA A 96 26.85 -9.05 9.75
C ALA A 96 28.35 -9.26 10.08
N LEU A 97 29.03 -10.10 9.29
CA LEU A 97 30.44 -10.43 9.51
C LEU A 97 31.38 -9.23 9.30
N THR A 98 31.02 -8.29 8.41
CA THR A 98 31.88 -7.17 8.03
C THR A 98 31.22 -5.82 8.28
N LEU A 99 32.04 -4.82 8.63
CA LEU A 99 31.58 -3.43 8.81
C LEU A 99 30.95 -2.87 7.54
N LYS A 100 31.45 -3.25 6.35
CA LYS A 100 30.88 -2.86 5.05
C LYS A 100 29.45 -3.36 4.88
N ILE A 101 29.16 -4.59 5.27
CA ILE A 101 27.79 -5.15 5.24
C ILE A 101 26.91 -4.43 6.27
N ARG A 102 27.41 -4.21 7.49
CA ARG A 102 26.66 -3.47 8.52
C ARG A 102 26.33 -2.05 8.07
N GLN A 103 27.29 -1.36 7.43
CA GLN A 103 27.10 -0.04 6.84
C GLN A 103 26.12 -0.08 5.67
N LEU A 104 26.15 -1.11 4.82
CA LEU A 104 25.19 -1.31 3.74
C LEU A 104 23.77 -1.50 4.29
N LEU A 105 23.57 -2.41 5.24
CA LEU A 105 22.26 -2.65 5.87
C LEU A 105 21.76 -1.41 6.62
N SER A 106 22.67 -0.63 7.21
CA SER A 106 22.32 0.62 7.87
C SER A 106 21.99 1.72 6.85
N SER A 107 22.77 1.91 5.81
CA SER A 107 22.53 2.94 4.79
C SER A 107 21.32 2.61 3.91
N TYR A 108 20.99 1.32 3.79
CA TYR A 108 19.76 0.83 3.19
C TYR A 108 18.58 1.16 4.11
N LYS A 109 18.21 2.44 4.12
CA LYS A 109 16.94 2.86 4.70
C LYS A 109 15.85 2.15 3.92
N TYR A 110 15.06 1.33 4.62
CA TYR A 110 13.74 0.89 4.17
C TYR A 110 12.78 2.09 4.14
N THR A 111 13.21 3.21 3.57
CA THR A 111 12.36 4.34 3.21
C THR A 111 12.25 4.30 1.70
N LYS A 112 11.09 3.82 1.23
CA LYS A 112 10.63 3.79 -0.18
C LYS A 112 11.00 2.57 -1.04
N ALA A 113 11.10 1.37 -0.46
CA ALA A 113 11.07 0.11 -1.22
C ALA A 113 10.20 -0.97 -0.55
N VAL A 114 9.13 -0.57 0.16
CA VAL A 114 7.88 -1.26 -0.14
C VAL A 114 7.65 -0.94 -1.60
N ASP A 115 7.65 -1.93 -2.48
CA ASP A 115 7.15 -1.74 -3.83
C ASP A 115 5.79 -1.04 -3.64
N GLU A 116 5.70 0.28 -3.90
CA GLU A 116 4.41 1.00 -3.88
C GLU A 116 3.40 0.28 -4.79
N ILE A 117 3.97 -0.48 -5.73
CA ILE A 117 3.43 -1.42 -6.70
C ILE A 117 2.77 -2.66 -6.07
N LEU A 118 3.33 -3.25 -5.00
CA LEU A 118 2.93 -4.57 -4.51
C LEU A 118 1.51 -4.59 -3.95
N PRO A 119 1.08 -3.66 -3.08
CA PRO A 119 -0.27 -3.71 -2.49
C PRO A 119 -1.38 -3.52 -3.52
N TYR A 120 -1.22 -2.56 -4.43
CA TYR A 120 -2.20 -2.29 -5.49
C TYR A 120 -2.26 -3.44 -6.52
N ARG A 121 -1.11 -3.96 -6.95
CA ARG A 121 -1.10 -5.16 -7.81
C ARG A 121 -1.62 -6.40 -7.11
N LYS A 122 -1.28 -6.60 -5.84
CA LYS A 122 -1.74 -7.74 -5.04
C LYS A 122 -3.27 -7.75 -4.94
N PHE A 123 -3.90 -6.59 -4.80
CA PHE A 123 -5.36 -6.48 -4.87
C PHE A 123 -5.90 -7.05 -6.19
N PHE A 124 -5.41 -6.59 -7.35
CA PHE A 124 -5.87 -7.11 -8.64
C PHE A 124 -5.50 -8.57 -8.90
N SER A 125 -4.35 -9.03 -8.40
CA SER A 125 -3.95 -10.44 -8.48
C SER A 125 -4.94 -11.32 -7.70
N GLN A 126 -5.27 -10.93 -6.46
CA GLN A 126 -6.25 -11.63 -5.64
C GLN A 126 -7.64 -11.59 -6.27
N LEU A 127 -8.02 -10.45 -6.85
CA LEU A 127 -9.28 -10.28 -7.58
C LEU A 127 -9.38 -11.24 -8.78
N LEU A 128 -8.28 -11.45 -9.51
CA LEU A 128 -8.25 -12.38 -10.64
C LEU A 128 -8.21 -13.86 -10.21
N GLU A 129 -7.50 -14.17 -9.13
CA GLU A 129 -7.27 -15.55 -8.67
C GLU A 129 -8.45 -16.14 -7.89
N ARG A 130 -9.28 -15.31 -7.25
CA ARG A 130 -10.44 -15.76 -6.45
C ARG A 130 -11.79 -15.21 -6.96
N PRO A 131 -12.08 -15.33 -8.26
CA PRO A 131 -13.17 -14.59 -8.90
C PRO A 131 -14.57 -14.95 -8.37
N PHE A 132 -14.78 -16.19 -7.92
CA PHE A 132 -16.04 -16.64 -7.35
C PHE A 132 -16.29 -16.15 -5.91
N GLU A 133 -15.25 -15.66 -5.23
CA GLU A 133 -15.33 -15.09 -3.89
C GLU A 133 -15.33 -13.55 -3.93
N THR A 134 -15.00 -12.93 -5.07
CA THR A 134 -14.74 -11.48 -5.20
C THR A 134 -15.70 -10.72 -6.11
N PHE A 135 -16.94 -11.19 -6.25
CA PHE A 135 -18.00 -10.50 -7.01
C PHE A 135 -17.79 -10.46 -8.54
N SER A 136 -17.30 -11.55 -9.15
CA SER A 136 -17.27 -11.63 -10.64
C SER A 136 -18.66 -11.46 -11.24
N ASP A 137 -18.82 -10.51 -12.17
CA ASP A 137 -20.09 -10.11 -12.77
C ASP A 137 -20.22 -10.55 -14.25
N VAL A 138 -19.16 -11.12 -14.83
CA VAL A 138 -19.15 -11.69 -16.18
C VAL A 138 -18.34 -12.98 -16.24
N THR A 139 -18.79 -13.97 -17.03
CA THR A 139 -18.09 -15.23 -17.28
C THR A 139 -17.96 -15.48 -18.78
N PHE A 140 -16.74 -15.68 -19.24
CA PHE A 140 -16.44 -16.05 -20.62
C PHE A 140 -16.41 -17.58 -20.75
N LYS A 141 -17.26 -18.13 -21.64
CA LYS A 141 -17.32 -19.57 -21.90
C LYS A 141 -16.72 -19.88 -23.26
N PHE A 142 -15.69 -20.71 -23.26
CA PHE A 142 -14.96 -21.14 -24.45
C PHE A 142 -15.36 -22.55 -24.84
N PHE A 143 -15.72 -22.73 -26.12
CA PHE A 143 -16.04 -24.02 -26.72
C PHE A 143 -14.88 -24.43 -27.62
N VAL A 144 -13.89 -25.13 -27.06
CA VAL A 144 -12.72 -25.60 -27.82
C VAL A 144 -13.11 -26.86 -28.62
N SER A 145 -13.01 -26.79 -29.94
CA SER A 145 -13.35 -27.90 -30.84
C SER A 145 -12.19 -28.92 -30.93
N ALA A 146 -12.15 -29.89 -30.02
CA ALA A 146 -11.72 -31.28 -30.31
C ALA A 146 -11.69 -32.18 -29.05
N ASP A 147 -11.26 -31.67 -27.88
CA ASP A 147 -10.80 -32.57 -26.80
C ASP A 147 -11.40 -32.34 -25.40
N LEU A 148 -12.36 -31.43 -25.22
CA LEU A 148 -12.97 -31.19 -23.91
C LEU A 148 -14.48 -31.46 -23.94
N ALA A 149 -14.92 -32.43 -23.13
CA ALA A 149 -16.34 -32.72 -22.91
C ALA A 149 -17.10 -31.59 -22.18
N LYS A 150 -16.40 -30.55 -21.72
CA LYS A 150 -16.95 -29.41 -20.98
C LYS A 150 -16.36 -28.07 -21.46
N PRO A 151 -17.17 -27.00 -21.55
CA PRO A 151 -16.66 -25.67 -21.88
C PRO A 151 -15.72 -25.15 -20.78
N VAL A 152 -14.71 -24.38 -21.17
CA VAL A 152 -13.82 -23.70 -20.22
C VAL A 152 -14.47 -22.38 -19.83
N GLU A 153 -14.76 -22.22 -18.53
CA GLU A 153 -15.35 -21.00 -17.98
C GLU A 153 -14.28 -20.14 -17.31
N ILE A 154 -14.22 -18.87 -17.68
CA ILE A 154 -13.27 -17.88 -17.15
C ILE A 154 -14.07 -16.69 -16.62
N PRO A 155 -14.31 -16.60 -15.30
CA PRO A 155 -14.95 -15.44 -14.69
C PRO A 155 -14.02 -14.21 -14.68
N ALA A 156 -14.62 -13.02 -14.73
CA ALA A 156 -13.93 -11.74 -14.70
C ALA A 156 -14.87 -10.64 -14.15
N HIS A 157 -14.31 -9.43 -14.03
CA HIS A 157 -14.97 -8.22 -13.54
C HIS A 157 -15.07 -7.20 -14.67
N ARG A 158 -16.28 -6.74 -14.98
CA ARG A 158 -16.55 -5.78 -16.07
C ARG A 158 -15.84 -4.46 -15.85
N PHE A 159 -15.79 -3.97 -14.61
CA PHE A 159 -15.18 -2.67 -14.30
C PHE A 159 -13.68 -2.65 -14.65
N VAL A 160 -12.94 -3.74 -14.40
CA VAL A 160 -11.52 -3.85 -14.77
C VAL A 160 -11.36 -3.84 -16.28
N LEU A 161 -12.12 -4.69 -16.96
CA LEU A 161 -12.06 -4.81 -18.43
C LEU A 161 -12.50 -3.52 -19.12
N TYR A 162 -13.51 -2.84 -18.58
CA TYR A 162 -13.99 -1.56 -19.07
C TYR A 162 -12.94 -0.46 -18.92
N ALA A 163 -12.28 -0.37 -17.75
CA ALA A 163 -11.25 0.62 -17.51
C ALA A 163 -10.02 0.40 -18.42
N ARG A 164 -9.65 -0.86 -18.66
CA ARG A 164 -8.38 -1.23 -19.31
C ARG A 164 -8.47 -1.53 -20.80
N SER A 165 -9.67 -1.59 -21.38
CA SER A 165 -9.85 -1.92 -22.80
C SER A 165 -11.05 -1.24 -23.43
N THR A 166 -10.79 -0.45 -24.47
CA THR A 166 -11.83 0.22 -25.26
C THR A 166 -12.75 -0.77 -25.98
N PHE A 167 -12.23 -1.95 -26.35
CA PHE A 167 -13.02 -3.04 -26.93
C PHE A 167 -14.05 -3.56 -25.92
N PHE A 168 -13.61 -3.94 -24.72
CA PHE A 168 -14.53 -4.43 -23.68
C PHE A 168 -15.50 -3.32 -23.26
N ALA A 169 -15.03 -2.08 -23.13
CA ALA A 169 -15.89 -0.94 -22.81
C ALA A 169 -17.03 -0.76 -23.81
N SER A 170 -16.72 -0.76 -25.11
CA SER A 170 -17.71 -0.60 -26.19
C SER A 170 -18.71 -1.76 -26.23
N ASN A 171 -18.23 -3.00 -26.05
CA ASN A 171 -19.10 -4.18 -26.07
C ASN A 171 -20.02 -4.25 -24.85
N PHE A 172 -19.54 -3.89 -23.65
CA PHE A 172 -20.39 -3.83 -22.44
C PHE A 172 -21.43 -2.70 -22.48
N GLN A 173 -21.25 -1.70 -23.33
CA GLN A 173 -22.28 -0.69 -23.59
C GLN A 173 -23.30 -1.12 -24.65
N THR A 174 -22.95 -2.11 -25.49
CA THR A 174 -23.75 -2.53 -26.64
C THR A 174 -24.22 -3.99 -26.49
N ILE A 175 -23.62 -4.91 -27.25
CA ILE A 175 -24.07 -6.29 -27.41
C ILE A 175 -23.97 -7.12 -26.13
N TRP A 176 -23.07 -6.77 -25.21
CA TRP A 176 -22.89 -7.51 -23.97
C TRP A 176 -23.60 -6.87 -22.79
N ARG A 177 -24.34 -5.77 -22.96
CA ARG A 177 -24.85 -4.93 -21.86
C ARG A 177 -25.47 -5.71 -20.70
N SER A 178 -26.34 -6.68 -20.98
CA SER A 178 -27.04 -7.52 -19.99
C SER A 178 -26.48 -8.96 -19.86
N CYS A 179 -25.42 -9.29 -20.58
CA CYS A 179 -24.85 -10.63 -20.60
C CYS A 179 -23.99 -10.88 -19.35
N LYS A 180 -24.42 -11.83 -18.51
CA LYS A 180 -23.59 -12.41 -17.44
C LYS A 180 -22.65 -13.49 -17.96
N ILE A 181 -23.05 -14.17 -19.02
CA ILE A 181 -22.29 -15.24 -19.67
C ILE A 181 -22.07 -14.82 -21.12
N ILE A 182 -20.82 -14.76 -21.54
CA ILE A 182 -20.42 -14.44 -22.91
C ILE A 182 -19.81 -15.69 -23.51
N GLU A 183 -20.44 -16.20 -24.57
CA GLU A 183 -19.99 -17.40 -25.26
C GLU A 183 -19.07 -17.04 -26.42
N ILE A 184 -17.87 -17.59 -26.42
CA ILE A 184 -16.89 -17.41 -27.49
C ILE A 184 -16.83 -18.72 -28.27
N ARG A 185 -17.47 -18.71 -29.46
CA ARG A 185 -17.65 -19.89 -30.32
C ARG A 185 -16.83 -19.85 -31.61
N GLU A 186 -16.52 -18.67 -32.13
CA GLU A 186 -16.02 -18.50 -33.51
C GLU A 186 -14.52 -18.22 -33.60
N ILE A 187 -13.82 -18.07 -32.48
CA ILE A 187 -12.40 -17.72 -32.48
C ILE A 187 -11.60 -18.91 -31.97
N GLN A 188 -10.58 -19.32 -32.72
CA GLN A 188 -9.57 -20.30 -32.30
C GLN A 188 -8.72 -19.78 -31.12
N ILE A 189 -9.23 -18.91 -30.24
CA ILE A 189 -8.51 -18.40 -29.08
C ILE A 189 -8.34 -19.56 -28.09
N HIS A 190 -7.08 -19.85 -27.78
CA HIS A 190 -6.76 -20.81 -26.75
C HIS A 190 -7.10 -20.22 -25.37
N PRO A 191 -7.82 -20.94 -24.48
CA PRO A 191 -8.22 -20.40 -23.17
C PRO A 191 -7.05 -19.89 -22.30
N ILE A 192 -5.86 -20.47 -22.46
CA ILE A 192 -4.63 -20.00 -21.77
C ILE A 192 -4.27 -18.58 -22.22
N CYS A 193 -4.27 -18.29 -23.52
CA CYS A 193 -3.97 -16.95 -24.03
C CYS A 193 -4.97 -15.91 -23.49
N PHE A 194 -6.25 -16.29 -23.37
CA PHE A 194 -7.25 -15.42 -22.77
C PHE A 194 -6.99 -15.17 -21.28
N ARG A 195 -6.60 -16.20 -20.50
CA ARG A 195 -6.23 -16.02 -19.09
C ARG A 195 -5.03 -15.10 -18.92
N GLU A 196 -4.02 -15.23 -19.77
CA GLU A 196 -2.83 -14.35 -19.72
C GLU A 196 -3.15 -12.92 -20.16
N MET A 197 -4.04 -12.73 -21.14
CA MET A 197 -4.57 -11.41 -21.47
C MET A 197 -5.29 -10.78 -20.27
N LEU A 198 -6.13 -11.56 -19.56
CA LEU A 198 -6.76 -11.08 -18.33
C LEU A 198 -5.72 -10.74 -17.26
N ARG A 199 -4.71 -11.57 -17.06
CA ARG A 199 -3.60 -11.26 -16.12
C ARG A 199 -2.98 -9.91 -16.43
N TYR A 200 -2.66 -9.64 -17.70
CA TYR A 200 -2.13 -8.34 -18.11
C TYR A 200 -3.11 -7.19 -17.81
N LEU A 201 -4.40 -7.34 -18.13
CA LEU A 201 -5.39 -6.30 -17.84
C LEU A 201 -5.56 -6.03 -16.34
N TYR A 202 -5.37 -7.02 -15.48
CA TYR A 202 -5.49 -6.87 -14.02
C TYR A 202 -4.22 -6.34 -13.37
N THR A 203 -3.07 -6.95 -13.67
CA THR A 203 -1.82 -6.71 -12.92
C THR A 203 -0.76 -5.95 -13.73
N GLY A 204 -0.91 -5.88 -15.05
CA GLY A 204 0.12 -5.38 -15.98
C GLY A 204 1.28 -6.34 -16.20
N GLU A 205 1.21 -7.54 -15.63
CA GLU A 205 2.24 -8.56 -15.78
C GLU A 205 2.08 -9.32 -17.09
N VAL A 206 3.22 -9.68 -17.67
CA VAL A 206 3.30 -10.48 -18.89
C VAL A 206 4.12 -11.72 -18.56
N VAL A 207 3.50 -12.89 -18.69
CA VAL A 207 4.15 -14.19 -18.48
C VAL A 207 4.63 -14.74 -19.83
N SER A 208 5.74 -15.47 -19.84
CA SER A 208 6.20 -16.17 -21.04
C SER A 208 5.20 -17.26 -21.43
N ILE A 209 4.67 -17.13 -22.64
CA ILE A 209 3.80 -18.13 -23.28
C ILE A 209 4.68 -18.99 -24.19
N SER A 210 4.37 -20.28 -24.31
CA SER A 210 5.06 -21.20 -25.23
C SER A 210 5.00 -20.69 -26.67
N ASP A 211 6.06 -20.91 -27.45
CA ASP A 211 6.16 -20.44 -28.84
C ASP A 211 4.95 -20.87 -29.70
N ASP A 212 4.42 -22.08 -29.46
CA ASP A 212 3.24 -22.63 -30.16
C ASP A 212 1.96 -21.81 -29.94
N LEU A 213 1.85 -21.12 -28.80
CA LEU A 213 0.69 -20.29 -28.43
C LEU A 213 0.93 -18.80 -28.69
N MET A 214 2.16 -18.39 -29.03
CA MET A 214 2.51 -16.98 -29.22
C MET A 214 1.75 -16.35 -30.38
N ASN A 215 1.60 -17.07 -31.50
CA ASN A 215 0.79 -16.62 -32.64
C ASN A 215 -0.68 -16.43 -32.25
N ASN A 216 -1.22 -17.32 -31.41
CA ASN A 216 -2.58 -17.23 -30.91
C ASN A 216 -2.77 -16.00 -30.00
N MET A 217 -1.79 -15.74 -29.13
CA MET A 217 -1.79 -14.57 -28.26
C MET A 217 -1.76 -13.27 -29.07
N ILE A 218 -0.91 -13.17 -30.08
CA ILE A 218 -0.83 -11.97 -30.94
C ILE A 218 -2.16 -11.76 -31.70
N GLN A 219 -2.76 -12.83 -32.25
CA GLN A 219 -4.07 -12.75 -32.89
C GLN A 219 -5.17 -12.27 -31.93
N LEU A 220 -5.20 -12.80 -30.69
CA LEU A 220 -6.12 -12.36 -29.66
C LEU A 220 -5.94 -10.87 -29.33
N CYS A 221 -4.70 -10.43 -29.09
CA CYS A 221 -4.41 -9.04 -28.76
C CYS A 221 -4.82 -8.09 -29.89
N ASN A 222 -4.57 -8.46 -31.16
CA ASN A 222 -5.00 -7.67 -32.31
C ASN A 222 -6.54 -7.59 -32.42
N TYR A 223 -7.23 -8.70 -32.17
CA TYR A 223 -8.70 -8.75 -32.17
C TYR A 223 -9.30 -7.83 -31.09
N VAL A 224 -8.76 -7.88 -29.87
CA VAL A 224 -9.20 -7.08 -28.71
C VAL A 224 -8.62 -5.65 -28.72
N ARG A 225 -7.74 -5.33 -29.69
CA ARG A 225 -7.06 -4.03 -29.85
C ARG A 225 -6.18 -3.65 -28.64
N LEU A 226 -5.38 -4.61 -28.16
CA LEU A 226 -4.42 -4.43 -27.07
C LEU A 226 -2.99 -4.27 -27.62
N ASP A 227 -2.73 -3.17 -28.35
CA ASP A 227 -1.46 -2.92 -29.03
C ASP A 227 -0.25 -2.90 -28.06
N ASN A 228 -0.46 -2.42 -26.83
CA ASN A 228 0.57 -2.41 -25.80
C ASN A 228 1.03 -3.83 -25.42
N LEU A 229 0.09 -4.78 -25.33
CA LEU A 229 0.42 -6.16 -25.01
C LEU A 229 1.14 -6.86 -26.17
N VAL A 230 0.78 -6.54 -27.43
CA VAL A 230 1.49 -7.03 -28.62
C VAL A 230 2.95 -6.60 -28.57
N LYS A 231 3.21 -5.30 -28.39
CA LYS A 231 4.57 -4.75 -28.25
C LYS A 231 5.35 -5.45 -27.14
N ARG A 232 4.69 -5.76 -26.01
CA ARG A 232 5.34 -6.45 -24.88
C ARG A 232 5.79 -7.85 -25.24
N TYR A 233 5.03 -8.61 -26.04
CA TYR A 233 5.44 -9.94 -26.52
C TYR A 233 6.53 -9.87 -27.61
N GLU A 234 6.54 -8.82 -28.43
CA GLU A 234 7.60 -8.58 -29.43
C GLU A 234 8.93 -8.16 -28.77
N ASP A 235 8.86 -7.39 -27.68
CA ASP A 235 10.02 -6.81 -26.98
C ASP A 235 10.64 -7.73 -25.90
N VAL A 236 10.10 -8.93 -25.66
CA VAL A 236 10.61 -9.89 -24.62
C VAL A 236 12.09 -10.22 -24.80
N LYS A 237 12.64 -10.05 -26.01
CA LYS A 237 14.05 -10.29 -26.34
C LYS A 237 15.02 -9.22 -25.83
N ASN A 238 14.55 -8.05 -25.38
CA ASN A 238 15.38 -6.96 -24.85
C ASN A 238 15.20 -6.83 -23.32
N VAL A 239 16.10 -7.47 -22.56
CA VAL A 239 16.08 -7.59 -21.08
C VAL A 239 16.50 -6.30 -20.34
N LYS A 240 17.00 -5.28 -21.05
CA LYS A 240 17.36 -4.00 -20.43
C LYS A 240 16.07 -3.24 -20.06
N ASN A 241 15.93 -2.89 -18.78
CA ASN A 241 14.90 -1.99 -18.21
C ASN A 241 13.53 -2.61 -17.82
N VAL A 242 13.50 -3.86 -17.33
CA VAL A 242 12.26 -4.50 -16.83
C VAL A 242 11.59 -3.71 -15.69
N GLN A 243 12.37 -3.18 -14.74
CA GLN A 243 11.83 -2.43 -13.59
C GLN A 243 11.16 -1.11 -14.01
N GLU A 244 11.81 -0.33 -14.88
CA GLU A 244 11.24 0.91 -15.41
C GLU A 244 9.95 0.65 -16.19
N ARG A 245 9.93 -0.41 -16.99
CA ARG A 245 8.73 -0.85 -17.74
C ARG A 245 7.60 -1.23 -16.80
N ASN A 246 7.87 -2.03 -15.77
CA ASN A 246 6.88 -2.40 -14.77
C ASN A 246 6.32 -1.17 -14.05
N LYS A 247 7.14 -0.14 -13.79
CA LYS A 247 6.68 1.13 -13.21
C LYS A 247 5.79 1.91 -14.17
N MET A 248 6.16 2.03 -15.44
CA MET A 248 5.34 2.70 -16.47
C MET A 248 3.98 2.02 -16.65
N GLU A 249 3.96 0.68 -16.70
CA GLU A 249 2.71 -0.08 -16.82
C GLU A 249 1.79 0.20 -15.63
N LEU A 250 2.31 0.18 -14.40
CA LEU A 250 1.51 0.50 -13.22
C LEU A 250 0.92 1.91 -13.29
N GLN A 251 1.73 2.90 -13.70
CA GLN A 251 1.27 4.26 -13.88
C GLN A 251 0.14 4.33 -14.91
N GLN A 252 0.23 3.56 -16.00
CA GLN A 252 -0.84 3.43 -16.97
C GLN A 252 -2.09 2.78 -16.37
N ILE A 253 -1.97 1.69 -15.61
CA ILE A 253 -3.11 1.06 -14.91
C ILE A 253 -3.82 2.10 -14.04
N GLN A 254 -3.07 2.81 -13.21
CA GLN A 254 -3.61 3.82 -12.32
C GLN A 254 -4.31 4.93 -13.10
N GLN A 255 -3.71 5.41 -14.19
CA GLN A 255 -4.31 6.42 -15.05
C GLN A 255 -5.60 5.94 -15.73
N ASP A 256 -5.63 4.69 -16.20
CA ASP A 256 -6.82 4.07 -16.79
C ASP A 256 -7.97 4.03 -15.77
N PHE A 257 -7.68 3.64 -14.52
CA PHE A 257 -8.66 3.66 -13.42
C PHE A 257 -9.03 5.08 -12.97
N THR A 258 -8.11 6.05 -12.99
CA THR A 258 -8.42 7.46 -12.74
C THR A 258 -9.40 7.99 -13.78
N ASN A 259 -9.17 7.68 -15.06
CA ASN A 259 -10.05 8.08 -16.16
C ASN A 259 -11.43 7.40 -16.04
N PHE A 260 -11.46 6.11 -15.69
CA PHE A 260 -12.68 5.38 -15.42
C PHE A 260 -13.49 6.00 -14.26
N LEU A 261 -12.83 6.33 -13.16
CA LEU A 261 -13.46 6.98 -12.01
C LEU A 261 -14.01 8.36 -12.38
N LYS A 262 -13.19 9.21 -13.00
CA LYS A 262 -13.58 10.59 -13.35
C LYS A 262 -14.72 10.62 -14.37
N ASN A 263 -14.65 9.80 -15.42
CA ASN A 263 -15.64 9.83 -16.49
C ASN A 263 -16.87 8.95 -16.21
N GLY A 264 -16.67 7.81 -15.57
CA GLY A 264 -17.72 6.81 -15.34
C GLY A 264 -18.49 7.01 -14.04
N ILE A 265 -17.80 7.26 -12.93
CA ILE A 265 -18.41 7.32 -11.60
C ILE A 265 -18.70 8.77 -11.20
N LEU A 266 -17.68 9.64 -11.17
CA LEU A 266 -17.81 11.02 -10.71
C LEU A 266 -18.48 11.95 -11.75
N GLY A 267 -18.20 11.74 -13.04
CA GLY A 267 -18.84 12.46 -14.15
C GLY A 267 -20.26 12.00 -14.46
N GLY A 268 -20.66 10.82 -13.96
CA GLY A 268 -21.98 10.22 -14.16
C GLY A 268 -23.11 10.81 -13.30
N LYS A 269 -22.82 11.84 -12.47
CA LYS A 269 -23.77 12.48 -11.53
C LYS A 269 -25.11 12.91 -12.15
N GLN A 270 -25.19 13.13 -13.46
CA GLN A 270 -26.42 13.59 -14.15
C GLN A 270 -27.47 12.50 -14.43
N TYR A 271 -27.15 11.19 -14.36
CA TYR A 271 -28.08 10.13 -14.76
C TYR A 271 -29.01 9.60 -13.63
N PHE A 272 -28.89 10.13 -12.41
CA PHE A 272 -29.59 9.61 -11.23
C PHE A 272 -30.75 10.50 -10.74
N TYR A 273 -30.96 11.68 -11.33
CA TYR A 273 -32.06 12.61 -11.00
C TYR A 273 -33.38 12.28 -11.72
N ASP A 274 -33.68 11.00 -11.99
CA ASP A 274 -35.04 10.64 -12.38
C ASP A 274 -35.77 10.12 -11.14
N TYR A 275 -36.60 11.00 -10.54
CA TYR A 275 -37.49 10.80 -9.39
C TYR A 275 -38.59 9.75 -9.65
N SER A 276 -38.31 8.71 -10.44
CA SER A 276 -39.21 7.59 -10.62
C SER A 276 -38.74 6.42 -9.75
N ASP A 277 -39.69 5.76 -9.09
CA ASP A 277 -39.56 4.51 -8.31
C ASP A 277 -38.95 3.31 -9.09
N LYS A 278 -38.30 3.56 -10.23
CA LYS A 278 -37.67 2.57 -11.10
C LYS A 278 -36.17 2.40 -10.86
N GLY A 279 -35.59 3.13 -9.92
CA GLY A 279 -34.17 3.06 -9.62
C GLY A 279 -33.30 3.58 -10.77
N PRO A 280 -31.97 3.65 -10.59
CA PRO A 280 -31.08 4.10 -11.64
C PRO A 280 -31.27 3.25 -12.90
N GLN A 281 -31.38 3.87 -14.07
CA GLN A 281 -31.18 3.15 -15.32
C GLN A 281 -29.82 2.47 -15.24
N GLN A 282 -29.81 1.15 -15.03
CA GLN A 282 -28.62 0.35 -14.77
C GLN A 282 -27.48 0.72 -15.73
N PHE A 283 -26.48 1.45 -15.22
CA PHE A 283 -25.12 1.25 -15.70
C PHE A 283 -24.81 -0.18 -15.27
N ALA A 284 -24.83 -1.10 -16.23
CA ALA A 284 -24.79 -2.54 -15.98
C ALA A 284 -23.46 -3.06 -15.38
N GLN A 285 -22.65 -2.18 -14.81
CA GLN A 285 -21.30 -2.45 -14.33
C GLN A 285 -21.16 -2.25 -12.81
N HIS A 286 -22.07 -1.54 -12.14
CA HIS A 286 -22.01 -1.29 -10.70
C HIS A 286 -22.93 -2.24 -9.91
N ASP A 287 -22.49 -2.70 -8.75
CA ASP A 287 -23.20 -3.65 -7.87
C ASP A 287 -23.57 -3.06 -6.50
N VAL A 288 -23.21 -1.80 -6.23
CA VAL A 288 -23.60 -1.01 -5.07
C VAL A 288 -23.67 0.48 -5.42
N CYS A 289 -24.60 1.22 -4.80
CA CYS A 289 -24.57 2.68 -4.78
C CYS A 289 -24.23 3.17 -3.37
N ILE A 290 -23.32 4.13 -3.25
CA ILE A 290 -23.01 4.79 -1.97
C ILE A 290 -23.69 6.15 -1.96
N ARG A 291 -24.54 6.41 -0.96
CA ARG A 291 -25.13 7.72 -0.71
C ARG A 291 -24.29 8.49 0.29
N VAL A 292 -23.89 9.69 -0.08
CA VAL A 292 -23.15 10.66 0.75
C VAL A 292 -23.89 11.98 0.66
N GLU A 293 -24.51 12.39 1.77
CA GLU A 293 -25.47 13.50 1.79
C GLU A 293 -26.52 13.36 0.68
N ASP A 294 -26.56 14.32 -0.25
CA ASP A 294 -27.49 14.39 -1.37
C ASP A 294 -26.98 13.66 -2.63
N GLU A 295 -25.72 13.20 -2.64
CA GLU A 295 -25.11 12.52 -3.78
C GLU A 295 -25.23 11.00 -3.68
N ILE A 296 -25.52 10.34 -4.80
CA ILE A 296 -25.54 8.89 -4.93
C ILE A 296 -24.51 8.49 -5.99
N LEU A 297 -23.51 7.72 -5.57
CA LEU A 297 -22.36 7.34 -6.40
C LEU A 297 -22.41 5.85 -6.71
N PRO A 298 -22.50 5.45 -8.00
CA PRO A 298 -22.43 4.05 -8.40
C PRO A 298 -21.02 3.49 -8.26
N CYS A 299 -20.90 2.32 -7.65
CA CYS A 299 -19.65 1.78 -7.14
C CYS A 299 -19.55 0.26 -7.31
N HIS A 300 -18.38 -0.30 -7.02
CA HIS A 300 -18.09 -1.73 -7.13
C HIS A 300 -17.68 -2.30 -5.78
N LYS A 301 -18.47 -3.23 -5.21
CA LYS A 301 -18.21 -3.87 -3.91
C LYS A 301 -16.83 -4.48 -3.86
N ALA A 302 -16.43 -5.16 -4.93
CA ALA A 302 -15.11 -5.79 -5.06
C ALA A 302 -13.95 -4.83 -4.73
N VAL A 303 -14.05 -3.57 -5.16
CA VAL A 303 -13.02 -2.55 -4.92
C VAL A 303 -13.01 -2.13 -3.46
N PHE A 304 -14.19 -1.88 -2.86
CA PHE A 304 -14.28 -1.51 -1.46
C PHE A 304 -13.82 -2.63 -0.51
N THR A 305 -14.30 -3.86 -0.71
CA THR A 305 -13.98 -5.00 0.17
C THR A 305 -12.53 -5.44 0.07
N GLY A 306 -11.90 -5.30 -1.10
CA GLY A 306 -10.49 -5.68 -1.26
C GLY A 306 -9.49 -4.61 -0.84
N ARG A 307 -9.94 -3.38 -0.58
CA ARG A 307 -9.07 -2.23 -0.30
C ARG A 307 -9.28 -1.61 1.09
N SER A 308 -10.37 -1.95 1.77
CA SER A 308 -10.69 -1.46 3.11
C SER A 308 -11.31 -2.57 3.94
N GLU A 309 -10.72 -2.83 5.10
CA GLU A 309 -11.24 -3.79 6.06
C GLU A 309 -12.58 -3.36 6.64
N TYR A 310 -12.78 -2.05 6.83
CA TYR A 310 -14.06 -1.48 7.24
C TYR A 310 -15.18 -1.85 6.26
N PHE A 311 -14.97 -1.58 4.97
CA PHE A 311 -15.98 -1.90 3.96
C PHE A 311 -16.12 -3.41 3.73
N ASN A 312 -15.04 -4.19 3.89
CA ASN A 312 -15.12 -5.64 3.89
C ASN A 312 -16.02 -6.17 5.02
N ALA A 313 -15.85 -5.67 6.24
CA ALA A 313 -16.70 -6.01 7.37
C ALA A 313 -18.16 -5.58 7.13
N MET A 314 -18.36 -4.41 6.52
CA MET A 314 -19.69 -3.89 6.19
C MET A 314 -20.42 -4.76 5.15
N PHE A 315 -19.73 -5.19 4.08
CA PHE A 315 -20.33 -5.93 2.97
C PHE A 315 -20.32 -7.45 3.12
N ASN A 316 -19.39 -8.02 3.90
CA ASN A 316 -19.23 -9.47 4.07
C ASN A 316 -19.40 -9.93 5.54
N GLY A 317 -19.54 -9.01 6.50
CA GLY A 317 -19.69 -9.34 7.91
C GLY A 317 -21.08 -9.87 8.31
N PRO A 318 -21.29 -10.20 9.60
CA PRO A 318 -22.53 -10.80 10.09
C PRO A 318 -23.79 -9.97 9.80
N PHE A 319 -23.65 -8.65 9.81
CA PHE A 319 -24.73 -7.69 9.55
C PHE A 319 -24.97 -7.41 8.05
N ALA A 320 -24.09 -7.94 7.18
CA ALA A 320 -24.14 -7.66 5.76
C ALA A 320 -25.44 -8.14 5.10
N LYS A 321 -26.10 -9.19 5.60
CA LYS A 321 -27.37 -9.66 5.01
C LYS A 321 -28.50 -8.62 5.08
N SER A 322 -28.46 -7.70 6.04
CA SER A 322 -29.42 -6.60 6.14
C SER A 322 -29.07 -5.47 5.17
N ILE A 323 -27.77 -5.17 5.03
CA ILE A 323 -27.23 -4.10 4.19
C ILE A 323 -27.24 -4.49 2.71
N MET A 324 -26.89 -5.73 2.37
CA MET A 324 -26.83 -6.26 1.01
C MET A 324 -28.19 -6.36 0.31
N LYS A 325 -29.30 -6.30 1.06
CA LYS A 325 -30.65 -6.21 0.48
C LYS A 325 -30.97 -4.80 -0.03
N GLN A 326 -30.19 -3.80 0.37
CA GLN A 326 -30.37 -2.42 -0.05
C GLN A 326 -29.44 -2.11 -1.23
N PRO A 327 -29.96 -1.59 -2.36
CA PRO A 327 -29.12 -1.20 -3.49
C PRO A 327 -28.27 0.04 -3.18
N ILE A 328 -28.62 0.80 -2.14
CA ILE A 328 -27.99 2.05 -1.72
C ILE A 328 -27.54 1.91 -0.28
N VAL A 329 -26.26 2.15 -0.01
CA VAL A 329 -25.67 2.21 1.33
C VAL A 329 -25.35 3.65 1.67
N THR A 330 -25.86 4.16 2.78
CA THR A 330 -25.60 5.53 3.23
C THR A 330 -24.36 5.57 4.13
N VAL A 331 -23.44 6.48 3.82
CA VAL A 331 -22.30 6.82 4.67
C VAL A 331 -22.57 8.20 5.24
N SER A 332 -22.70 8.27 6.56
CA SER A 332 -22.99 9.51 7.31
C SER A 332 -21.72 10.29 7.65
N ASP A 333 -21.89 11.56 8.02
CA ASP A 333 -20.84 12.47 8.50
C ASP A 333 -19.69 12.65 7.52
N LEU A 334 -19.97 12.71 6.22
CA LEU A 334 -18.96 12.84 5.19
C LEU A 334 -19.48 13.74 4.07
N SER A 335 -18.68 14.74 3.68
CA SER A 335 -19.03 15.57 2.54
C SER A 335 -18.73 14.85 1.21
N PRO A 336 -19.47 15.13 0.13
CA PRO A 336 -19.22 14.51 -1.18
C PRO A 336 -17.81 14.75 -1.73
N GLY A 337 -17.22 15.92 -1.43
CA GLY A 337 -15.85 16.24 -1.84
C GLY A 337 -14.80 15.35 -1.18
N ILE A 338 -14.93 15.10 0.13
CA ILE A 338 -14.01 14.24 0.87
C ILE A 338 -14.21 12.78 0.47
N PHE A 339 -15.46 12.35 0.28
CA PHE A 339 -15.69 10.99 -0.23
C PHE A 339 -15.12 10.78 -1.62
N ALA A 340 -15.15 11.80 -2.51
CA ALA A 340 -14.53 11.69 -3.83
C ALA A 340 -13.00 11.47 -3.75
N LEU A 341 -12.30 12.11 -2.80
CA LEU A 341 -10.88 11.88 -2.54
C LEU A 341 -10.62 10.45 -2.04
N ILE A 342 -11.42 9.98 -1.09
CA ILE A 342 -11.35 8.60 -0.57
C ILE A 342 -11.62 7.59 -1.69
N LEU A 343 -12.57 7.89 -2.57
CA LEU A 343 -12.91 7.06 -3.72
C LEU A 343 -11.77 7.04 -4.75
N GLU A 344 -11.14 8.18 -5.02
CA GLU A 344 -9.94 8.26 -5.86
C GLU A 344 -8.82 7.38 -5.33
N PHE A 345 -8.57 7.45 -4.02
CA PHE A 345 -7.59 6.57 -3.37
C PHE A 345 -7.96 5.09 -3.49
N ILE A 346 -9.21 4.71 -3.20
CA ILE A 346 -9.66 3.32 -3.22
C ILE A 346 -9.50 2.70 -4.62
N TYR A 347 -9.81 3.45 -5.68
CA TYR A 347 -9.72 2.95 -7.06
C TYR A 347 -8.33 3.03 -7.68
N THR A 348 -7.48 3.97 -7.25
CA THR A 348 -6.25 4.29 -7.99
C THR A 348 -4.97 4.18 -7.15
N ASP A 349 -5.11 4.02 -5.83
CA ASP A 349 -4.01 4.03 -4.84
C ASP A 349 -3.20 5.35 -4.85
N LYS A 350 -3.80 6.40 -5.42
CA LYS A 350 -3.33 7.79 -5.48
C LYS A 350 -4.45 8.73 -5.07
N CYS A 351 -4.09 9.85 -4.49
CA CYS A 351 -5.02 10.91 -4.15
C CYS A 351 -4.24 12.21 -3.97
N ASP A 352 -4.62 13.24 -4.71
CA ASP A 352 -4.09 14.58 -4.53
C ASP A 352 -4.97 15.30 -3.51
N ILE A 353 -4.52 15.34 -2.25
CA ILE A 353 -5.30 15.87 -1.13
C ILE A 353 -5.04 17.39 -1.03
N PRO A 354 -6.06 18.24 -1.18
CA PRO A 354 -5.93 19.68 -0.92
C PRO A 354 -5.66 19.97 0.55
N ASP A 355 -4.90 21.03 0.85
CA ASP A 355 -4.58 21.45 2.22
C ASP A 355 -5.83 21.61 3.09
N SER A 356 -6.89 22.23 2.54
CA SER A 356 -8.16 22.46 3.26
C SER A 356 -8.95 21.18 3.57
N ALA A 357 -8.61 20.05 2.94
CA ALA A 357 -9.25 18.76 3.14
C ALA A 357 -8.38 17.79 3.97
N ALA A 358 -7.11 18.13 4.22
CA ALA A 358 -6.13 17.18 4.74
C ALA A 358 -6.50 16.64 6.12
N TYR A 359 -7.01 17.49 7.01
CA TYR A 359 -7.44 17.08 8.34
C TYR A 359 -8.64 16.12 8.29
N GLU A 360 -9.70 16.48 7.55
CA GLU A 360 -10.90 15.62 7.46
C GLU A 360 -10.58 14.29 6.76
N VAL A 361 -9.77 14.30 5.70
CA VAL A 361 -9.29 13.08 5.03
C VAL A 361 -8.51 12.19 6.00
N LEU A 362 -7.68 12.75 6.88
CA LEU A 362 -6.94 11.97 7.88
C LEU A 362 -7.89 11.20 8.80
N ILE A 363 -8.88 11.87 9.37
CA ILE A 363 -9.86 11.28 10.29
C ILE A 363 -10.66 10.18 9.58
N LYS A 364 -11.12 10.43 8.35
CA LYS A 364 -11.94 9.49 7.59
C LYS A 364 -11.14 8.32 7.04
N ALA A 365 -9.87 8.53 6.70
CA ALA A 365 -8.97 7.45 6.31
C ALA A 365 -8.73 6.48 7.46
N ASP A 366 -8.55 6.98 8.69
CA ASP A 366 -8.46 6.13 9.88
C ASP A 366 -9.76 5.36 10.14
N MET A 367 -10.90 6.05 10.12
CA MET A 367 -12.23 5.44 10.28
C MET A 367 -12.49 4.30 9.28
N PHE A 368 -12.05 4.47 8.02
CA PHE A 368 -12.20 3.47 6.97
C PHE A 368 -11.04 2.48 6.85
N LEU A 369 -10.08 2.53 7.79
CA LEU A 369 -8.91 1.64 7.85
C LEU A 369 -8.08 1.69 6.54
N LEU A 370 -7.79 2.90 6.08
CA LEU A 370 -7.02 3.20 4.88
C LEU A 370 -5.64 3.79 5.25
N ASP A 371 -4.76 2.96 5.82
CA ASP A 371 -3.48 3.40 6.42
C ASP A 371 -2.59 4.24 5.48
N LYS A 372 -2.54 3.87 4.19
CA LYS A 372 -1.76 4.61 3.20
C LYS A 372 -2.39 5.97 2.90
N LEU A 373 -3.72 6.10 2.87
CA LEU A 373 -4.38 7.40 2.73
C LEU A 373 -4.18 8.26 3.98
N LYS A 374 -4.27 7.65 5.18
CA LYS A 374 -3.95 8.30 6.46
C LYS A 374 -2.51 8.85 6.45
N SER A 375 -1.57 8.06 5.95
CA SER A 375 -0.17 8.48 5.78
C SER A 375 -0.01 9.64 4.78
N LEU A 376 -0.73 9.61 3.65
CA LEU A 376 -0.72 10.70 2.66
C LEU A 376 -1.28 12.00 3.25
N ALA A 377 -2.39 11.93 3.98
CA ALA A 377 -2.98 13.09 4.66
C ALA A 377 -2.02 13.69 5.72
N SER A 378 -1.38 12.83 6.52
CA SER A 378 -0.34 13.26 7.47
C SER A 378 0.85 13.95 6.78
N ILE A 379 1.27 13.46 5.60
CA ILE A 379 2.32 14.12 4.83
C ILE A 379 1.90 15.54 4.43
N VAL A 380 0.67 15.73 3.95
CA VAL A 380 0.16 17.07 3.58
C VAL A 380 0.14 18.00 4.79
N LEU A 381 -0.45 17.56 5.92
CA LEU A 381 -0.51 18.33 7.17
C LEU A 381 0.88 18.78 7.66
N THR A 382 1.88 17.90 7.55
CA THR A 382 3.25 18.18 8.02
C THR A 382 4.17 18.84 6.99
N SER A 383 3.70 19.06 5.76
CA SER A 383 4.47 19.74 4.71
C SER A 383 4.26 21.25 4.73
N SER A 384 3.16 21.72 5.32
CA SER A 384 2.92 23.14 5.58
C SER A 384 3.83 23.68 6.69
N SER A 385 4.18 24.96 6.59
CA SER A 385 4.89 25.67 7.68
C SER A 385 3.95 26.05 8.81
N GLU A 386 2.69 26.37 8.48
CA GLU A 386 1.64 26.73 9.43
C GLU A 386 0.65 25.59 9.60
N PRO A 387 0.03 25.45 10.78
CA PRO A 387 -0.94 24.41 11.04
C PRO A 387 -2.20 24.62 10.18
N LEU A 388 -2.56 23.60 9.40
CA LEU A 388 -3.73 23.62 8.51
C LEU A 388 -5.07 23.45 9.25
N GLU A 389 -5.01 23.18 10.55
CA GLU A 389 -6.12 23.05 11.50
C GLU A 389 -5.65 23.55 12.87
N ASP A 390 -6.53 23.76 13.85
CA ASP A 390 -6.11 24.15 15.20
C ASP A 390 -4.99 23.22 15.75
N ILE A 391 -3.87 23.80 16.20
CA ILE A 391 -2.68 23.05 16.61
C ILE A 391 -2.95 22.06 17.76
N TYR A 392 -3.85 22.42 18.68
CA TYR A 392 -4.22 21.54 19.79
C TYR A 392 -5.07 20.37 19.31
N VAL A 393 -5.95 20.62 18.34
CA VAL A 393 -6.71 19.56 17.65
C VAL A 393 -5.75 18.62 16.90
N LEU A 394 -4.76 19.15 16.19
CA LEU A 394 -3.75 18.35 15.49
C LEU A 394 -2.92 17.49 16.45
N MET A 395 -2.45 18.06 17.57
CA MET A 395 -1.67 17.32 18.56
C MET A 395 -2.49 16.18 19.19
N ARG A 396 -3.73 16.47 19.62
CA ARG A 396 -4.62 15.45 20.19
C ARG A 396 -4.92 14.34 19.17
N THR A 397 -5.23 14.73 17.93
CA THR A 397 -5.46 13.78 16.84
C THR A 397 -4.21 12.92 16.58
N ALA A 398 -3.01 13.49 16.64
CA ALA A 398 -1.77 12.76 16.45
C ALA A 398 -1.56 11.69 17.53
N ILE A 399 -1.84 12.03 18.79
CA ILE A 399 -1.75 11.09 19.93
C ILE A 399 -2.84 10.00 19.80
N ASP A 400 -4.10 10.40 19.63
CA ASP A 400 -5.26 9.49 19.60
C ASP A 400 -5.15 8.48 18.45
N LEU A 401 -4.67 8.93 17.28
CA LEU A 401 -4.51 8.10 16.09
C LEU A 401 -3.10 7.49 15.97
N ASN A 402 -2.22 7.71 16.94
CA ASN A 402 -0.83 7.24 16.99
C ASN A 402 -0.03 7.58 15.71
N ILE A 403 -0.01 8.86 15.34
CA ILE A 403 0.67 9.39 14.14
C ILE A 403 1.93 10.15 14.55
N GLU A 404 3.02 9.40 14.78
CA GLU A 404 4.31 9.94 15.24
C GLU A 404 4.84 11.11 14.38
N ARG A 405 4.63 11.05 13.06
CA ARG A 405 5.04 12.13 12.15
C ARG A 405 4.34 13.45 12.45
N LEU A 406 3.03 13.39 12.71
CA LEU A 406 2.22 14.58 12.99
C LEU A 406 2.49 15.09 14.40
N GLU A 407 2.66 14.18 15.37
CA GLU A 407 3.02 14.50 16.75
C GLU A 407 4.35 15.27 16.81
N ARG A 408 5.40 14.73 16.20
CA ARG A 408 6.71 15.41 16.12
C ARG A 408 6.64 16.78 15.45
N TRP A 409 5.80 16.92 14.42
CA TRP A 409 5.58 18.20 13.75
C TRP A 409 4.89 19.21 14.68
N CYS A 410 3.89 18.77 15.45
CA CYS A 410 3.22 19.62 16.44
C CYS A 410 4.16 20.01 17.59
N SER A 411 4.92 19.06 18.15
CA SER A 411 5.92 19.33 19.19
C SER A 411 6.98 20.34 18.73
N ARG A 412 7.42 20.23 17.48
CA ARG A 412 8.32 21.21 16.86
C ARG A 412 7.66 22.59 16.78
N TRP A 413 6.43 22.67 16.29
CA TRP A 413 5.70 23.94 16.18
C TRP A 413 5.54 24.61 17.55
N PHE A 414 5.20 23.86 18.61
CA PHE A 414 5.12 24.38 19.98
C PHE A 414 6.47 24.90 20.48
N ALA A 415 7.58 24.21 20.20
CA ALA A 415 8.91 24.69 20.57
C ALA A 415 9.30 25.99 19.84
N GLU A 416 8.89 26.14 18.58
CA GLU A 416 9.13 27.34 17.79
C GLU A 416 8.31 28.54 18.31
N HIS A 417 7.06 28.30 18.75
CA HIS A 417 6.10 29.29 19.24
C HIS A 417 5.91 29.28 20.76
N LEU A 418 6.91 28.78 21.50
CA LEU A 418 6.77 28.50 22.93
C LEU A 418 6.21 29.70 23.70
N SER A 419 6.78 30.88 23.50
CA SER A 419 6.38 32.12 24.20
C SER A 419 4.92 32.52 23.98
N GLU A 420 4.27 32.08 22.90
CA GLU A 420 2.87 32.38 22.59
C GLU A 420 1.90 31.43 23.30
N VAL A 421 2.34 30.22 23.62
CA VAL A 421 1.49 29.16 24.19
C VAL A 421 1.64 28.98 25.71
N LEU A 422 2.64 29.60 26.35
CA LEU A 422 2.94 29.43 27.79
C LEU A 422 1.74 29.71 28.71
N GLU A 423 0.88 30.66 28.31
CA GLU A 423 -0.28 31.08 29.09
C GLU A 423 -1.58 30.41 28.65
N ASP A 424 -1.59 29.67 27.52
CA ASP A 424 -2.79 29.00 27.02
C ASP A 424 -3.11 27.77 27.89
N GLN A 425 -4.32 27.74 28.45
CA GLN A 425 -4.78 26.62 29.27
C GLN A 425 -4.75 25.30 28.50
N ARG A 426 -5.03 25.31 27.18
CA ARG A 426 -5.01 24.09 26.36
C ARG A 426 -3.62 23.48 26.26
N PHE A 427 -2.57 24.31 26.29
CA PHE A 427 -1.18 23.85 26.30
C PHE A 427 -0.81 23.24 27.66
N LEU A 428 -1.23 23.90 28.75
CA LEU A 428 -1.05 23.38 30.11
C LEU A 428 -1.74 22.03 30.31
N ASP A 429 -2.95 21.88 29.77
CA ASP A 429 -3.71 20.63 29.81
C ASP A 429 -2.98 19.50 29.06
N LEU A 430 -2.38 19.79 27.89
CA LEU A 430 -1.58 18.80 27.14
C LEU A 430 -0.37 18.30 27.94
N ILE A 431 0.36 19.21 28.61
CA ILE A 431 1.51 18.83 29.45
C ILE A 431 1.03 17.96 30.62
N TYR A 432 -0.06 18.37 31.26
CA TYR A 432 -0.64 17.62 32.38
C TYR A 432 -1.09 16.22 31.96
N GLU A 433 -1.79 16.10 30.83
CA GLU A 433 -2.21 14.81 30.27
C GLU A 433 -1.02 13.93 29.88
N SER A 434 0.01 14.51 29.24
CA SER A 434 1.24 13.80 28.89
C SER A 434 1.93 13.22 30.13
N ALA A 435 1.97 13.97 31.23
CA ALA A 435 2.56 13.52 32.50
C ALA A 435 1.81 12.34 33.13
N HIS A 436 0.51 12.22 32.89
CA HIS A 436 -0.34 11.16 33.44
C HIS A 436 -0.56 9.98 32.49
N SER A 437 0.00 10.03 31.27
CA SER A 437 -0.15 8.96 30.27
C SER A 437 0.53 7.64 30.66
N ILE A 438 1.57 7.67 31.52
CA ILE A 438 2.37 6.50 31.90
C ILE A 438 1.78 5.83 33.15
N GLN A 439 1.27 4.60 33.00
CA GLN A 439 0.76 3.80 34.12
C GLN A 439 1.91 3.38 35.04
N LYS A 440 1.99 4.00 36.23
CA LYS A 440 3.05 3.87 37.27
C LYS A 440 4.31 4.72 37.04
N ARG A 441 4.10 5.98 36.63
CA ARG A 441 5.16 6.99 36.60
C ARG A 441 5.90 7.08 37.95
N GLN A 442 7.22 6.95 37.93
CA GLN A 442 8.10 7.29 39.04
C GLN A 442 8.48 8.78 38.97
N GLU A 443 8.88 9.40 40.08
CA GLU A 443 9.32 10.81 40.11
C GLU A 443 10.49 11.10 39.15
N THR A 444 11.22 10.08 38.71
CA THR A 444 12.35 10.17 37.76
C THR A 444 11.98 9.95 36.29
N ASP A 445 10.72 9.59 36.00
CA ASP A 445 10.30 9.32 34.62
C ASP A 445 10.05 10.64 33.90
N THR A 446 10.59 10.80 32.69
CA THR A 446 10.41 12.03 31.94
C THR A 446 8.98 12.19 31.42
N ILE A 447 8.57 13.45 31.17
CA ILE A 447 7.27 13.75 30.55
C ILE A 447 7.48 13.76 29.03
N PRO A 448 6.84 12.86 28.25
CA PRO A 448 7.11 12.72 26.82
C PRO A 448 7.04 14.04 26.02
N LEU A 449 5.99 14.84 26.24
CA LEU A 449 5.85 16.13 25.55
C LEU A 449 6.96 17.11 25.95
N VAL A 450 7.42 17.10 27.20
CA VAL A 450 8.48 17.99 27.68
C VAL A 450 9.83 17.59 27.08
N ASP A 451 10.10 16.30 26.98
CA ASP A 451 11.32 15.79 26.32
C ASP A 451 11.35 16.16 24.84
N ASP A 452 10.22 16.03 24.15
CA ASP A 452 10.06 16.48 22.77
C ASP A 452 10.33 17.98 22.64
N LEU A 453 9.78 18.81 23.53
CA LEU A 453 10.03 20.25 23.53
C LEU A 453 11.51 20.56 23.78
N ARG A 454 12.14 19.92 24.77
CA ARG A 454 13.58 20.06 25.07
C ARG A 454 14.43 19.70 23.85
N TYR A 455 14.08 18.62 23.16
CA TYR A 455 14.74 18.18 21.93
C TYR A 455 14.60 19.21 20.79
N TRP A 456 13.40 19.71 20.53
CA TRP A 456 13.20 20.68 19.44
C TRP A 456 13.79 22.05 19.76
N LEU A 457 13.81 22.47 21.03
CA LEU A 457 14.50 23.69 21.46
C LEU A 457 16.01 23.58 21.29
N SER A 458 16.62 22.42 21.57
CA SER A 458 18.07 22.25 21.34
C SER A 458 18.40 22.33 19.85
N LYS A 459 17.56 21.74 18.99
CA LYS A 459 17.69 21.87 17.52
C LYS A 459 17.49 23.29 17.01
N LYS A 460 16.48 24.00 17.52
CA LYS A 460 16.21 25.42 17.16
C LYS A 460 17.42 26.31 17.46
N ASN A 461 18.04 26.10 18.62
CA ASN A 461 19.17 26.91 19.09
C ASN A 461 20.55 26.36 18.72
N SER A 462 20.63 25.28 17.93
CA SER A 462 21.88 24.62 17.52
C SER A 462 22.77 24.15 18.68
N VAL A 463 22.19 23.80 19.82
CA VAL A 463 22.91 23.32 21.00
C VAL A 463 23.30 21.85 20.81
N LEU A 464 24.57 21.52 21.05
CA LEU A 464 25.05 20.14 20.96
C LEU A 464 24.72 19.38 22.25
N GLU A 465 24.44 18.09 22.11
CA GLU A 465 24.07 17.22 23.24
C GLU A 465 25.22 17.07 24.27
N GLU A 466 26.46 17.27 23.84
CA GLU A 466 27.65 17.24 24.71
C GLU A 466 27.77 18.46 25.63
N ASP A 467 27.17 19.59 25.23
CA ASP A 467 27.20 20.86 25.97
C ASP A 467 26.07 20.92 27.01
N ILE A 468 25.10 20.00 26.94
CA ILE A 468 23.97 19.92 27.85
C ILE A 468 24.36 19.15 29.12
N ASP A 469 24.23 19.79 30.28
CA ASP A 469 24.44 19.11 31.55
C ASP A 469 23.32 18.08 31.78
N LYS A 470 23.72 16.80 31.91
CA LYS A 470 22.79 15.67 32.00
C LYS A 470 21.87 15.70 33.23
N LYS A 471 22.17 16.51 34.26
CA LYS A 471 21.31 16.63 35.43
C LYS A 471 20.30 17.75 35.29
N SER A 472 20.71 18.91 34.78
CA SER A 472 19.82 20.07 34.66
C SER A 472 19.10 20.14 33.32
N GLY A 473 19.59 19.46 32.28
CA GLY A 473 19.13 19.61 30.91
C GLY A 473 19.50 20.97 30.29
N LYS A 474 20.33 21.78 30.95
CA LYS A 474 20.74 23.14 30.53
C LYS A 474 22.21 23.18 30.13
N VAL A 475 22.58 24.15 29.29
CA VAL A 475 23.99 24.44 28.98
C VAL A 475 24.62 25.17 30.17
N ARG A 476 25.88 24.90 30.47
CA ARG A 476 26.57 25.55 31.59
C ARG A 476 26.87 27.01 31.28
N GLU A 477 26.57 27.89 32.24
CA GLU A 477 26.81 29.32 32.13
C GLU A 477 28.28 29.63 32.45
N ASP A 478 29.13 29.42 31.44
CA ASP A 478 30.57 29.67 31.49
C ASP A 478 30.90 30.97 30.74
N GLU A 479 32.14 31.46 30.80
CA GLU A 479 32.55 32.72 30.12
C GLU A 479 32.39 32.67 28.59
N ASP A 480 32.31 31.47 28.00
CA ASP A 480 32.19 31.23 26.55
C ASP A 480 30.76 30.95 26.06
N ILE A 481 29.73 31.09 26.92
CA ILE A 481 28.35 30.79 26.53
C ILE A 481 27.87 31.69 25.38
N THR A 482 27.31 31.08 24.34
CA THR A 482 26.77 31.79 23.18
C THR A 482 25.39 32.38 23.46
N ALA A 483 25.01 33.38 22.65
CA ALA A 483 23.68 33.99 22.75
C ALA A 483 22.54 32.97 22.53
N TRP A 484 22.74 31.99 21.64
CA TRP A 484 21.74 30.96 21.34
C TRP A 484 21.62 29.91 22.47
N GLU A 485 22.71 29.57 23.15
CA GLU A 485 22.69 28.72 24.35
C GLU A 485 22.01 29.43 25.53
N THR A 486 22.20 30.75 25.65
CA THR A 486 21.48 31.56 26.64
C THR A 486 19.97 31.58 26.36
N GLU A 487 19.56 31.71 25.09
CA GLU A 487 18.16 31.64 24.68
C GLU A 487 17.53 30.25 24.91
N TYR A 488 18.31 29.19 24.69
CA TYR A 488 17.94 27.82 25.05
C TYR A 488 17.68 27.68 26.55
N ASN A 489 18.62 28.09 27.39
CA ASN A 489 18.47 28.04 28.85
C ASN A 489 17.24 28.85 29.32
N SER A 490 17.02 30.04 28.78
CA SER A 490 15.84 30.86 29.09
C SER A 490 14.53 30.18 28.69
N SER A 491 14.51 29.47 27.55
CA SER A 491 13.34 28.70 27.11
C SER A 491 13.05 27.53 28.05
N LEU A 492 14.09 26.86 28.56
CA LEU A 492 13.94 25.79 29.55
C LEU A 492 13.46 26.30 30.90
N GLU A 493 13.94 27.46 31.36
CA GLU A 493 13.43 28.07 32.60
C GLU A 493 11.92 28.33 32.54
N LYS A 494 11.39 28.74 31.39
CA LYS A 494 9.95 28.92 31.20
C LYS A 494 9.19 27.59 31.30
N ILE A 495 9.76 26.51 30.77
CA ILE A 495 9.19 25.16 30.90
C ILE A 495 9.22 24.71 32.36
N ASP A 496 10.34 24.90 33.06
CA ASP A 496 10.46 24.54 34.48
C ASP A 496 9.42 25.30 35.33
N GLN A 497 9.18 26.58 35.04
CA GLN A 497 8.13 27.38 35.70
C GLN A 497 6.72 26.82 35.47
N ILE A 498 6.42 26.34 34.27
CA ILE A 498 5.13 25.68 33.97
C ILE A 498 4.99 24.40 34.79
N LEU A 499 6.04 23.57 34.83
CA LEU A 499 6.03 22.31 35.57
C LEU A 499 5.81 22.54 37.06
N LEU A 500 6.49 23.54 37.64
CA LEU A 500 6.27 23.98 39.02
C LEU A 500 4.84 24.45 39.25
N LYS A 501 4.26 25.24 38.32
CA LYS A 501 2.88 25.72 38.41
C LYS A 501 1.86 24.57 38.36
N LEU A 502 2.15 23.52 37.60
CA LEU A 502 1.31 22.33 37.48
C LEU A 502 1.57 21.29 38.58
N ASN A 503 2.52 21.56 39.49
CA ASN A 503 2.96 20.63 40.53
C ASN A 503 3.41 19.28 39.95
N LEU A 504 4.18 19.35 38.86
CA LEU A 504 4.77 18.22 38.16
C LEU A 504 6.29 18.26 38.34
N ASP A 505 6.87 17.16 38.84
CA ASP A 505 8.33 16.94 38.80
C ASP A 505 8.66 16.26 37.46
N ALA A 506 9.70 16.69 36.73
CA ALA A 506 10.06 16.18 35.41
C ALA A 506 11.56 16.21 35.09
#